data_AF-A0A9K3PA98-F1
#
_entry.id   AF-A0A9K3PA98-F1
#
_cell.length_a   1.000
_cell.length_b   1.000
_cell.length_c   1.000
_cell.angle_alpha   90.00
_cell.angle_beta   90.00
_cell.angle_gamma   90.00
#
_symmetry.space_group_name_H-M   'P 1'
#
loop_
_entity.id
_entity.type
_entity.pdbx_description
1 polymer ?
#
loop_
_entity_poly.entity_id
_entity_poly.type
_entity_poly.pdbx_seq_one_letter_code
_entity_poly.pdbx_strand_id
1 'polypeptide(L)'
;MSTLHRLIQRQQYCSKVLSSVSGKSSSLTCCNLSAATNTNTTTSTGNNHQLSPFRSQERFFHASTSTNGSSNIYHGTTILCVRKNGKVCMMGDGMVSMGNMTIKPNAVKIQRLFPKGTAATEENAQKATIVGFAGATADAFTLLERLEGKLDEYPGQLSRSCVELAKGWRTDKYLRRLEASLIVADESKSLEITGNGDVLEMTDGVISIGSGSPFALAAARALMSVDDLSADDVARRAMDIASDMCVYTNKNFISYTIDDVGDSSTLADDDDDKTTK
;
A
#
# COMPACT_ATOMS: atom_id res chain seq x y z
N MET A 1 0.78 40.01 -34.37
CA MET A 1 0.45 40.95 -33.27
C MET A 1 -0.39 40.35 -32.12
N SER A 2 -0.85 39.09 -32.16
CA SER A 2 -1.73 38.53 -31.11
C SER A 2 -1.02 37.78 -29.96
N THR A 3 0.25 37.43 -30.11
CA THR A 3 0.99 36.63 -29.09
C THR A 3 1.69 37.50 -28.05
N LEU A 4 2.19 38.69 -28.44
CA LEU A 4 2.87 39.61 -27.52
C LEU A 4 1.90 40.24 -26.50
N HIS A 5 0.65 40.49 -26.91
CA HIS A 5 -0.37 41.10 -26.05
C HIS A 5 -0.82 40.16 -24.90
N ARG A 6 -0.79 38.82 -25.13
CA ARG A 6 -1.13 37.82 -24.09
C ARG A 6 -0.02 37.64 -23.05
N LEU A 7 1.24 37.88 -23.42
CA LEU A 7 2.38 37.82 -22.49
C LEU A 7 2.41 39.02 -21.54
N ILE A 8 2.05 40.21 -22.02
CA ILE A 8 1.97 41.42 -21.19
C ILE A 8 0.84 41.34 -20.17
N GLN A 9 -0.32 40.77 -20.54
CA GLN A 9 -1.43 40.56 -19.58
C GLN A 9 -1.11 39.53 -18.48
N ARG A 10 -0.32 38.49 -18.75
CA ARG A 10 0.07 37.50 -17.71
C ARG A 10 1.07 38.07 -16.69
N GLN A 11 1.99 38.95 -17.12
CA GLN A 11 2.93 39.61 -16.22
C GLN A 11 2.24 40.58 -15.25
N GLN A 12 1.21 41.31 -15.70
CA GLN A 12 0.48 42.25 -14.85
C GLN A 12 -0.40 41.56 -13.78
N TYR A 13 -0.86 40.33 -14.02
CA TYR A 13 -1.66 39.59 -13.04
C TYR A 13 -0.81 39.01 -11.89
N CYS A 14 0.44 38.61 -12.18
CA CYS A 14 1.33 38.02 -11.18
C CYS A 14 1.84 39.06 -10.16
N SER A 15 2.04 40.31 -10.58
CA SER A 15 2.49 41.40 -9.69
C SER A 15 1.42 41.84 -8.67
N LYS A 16 0.12 41.72 -8.99
CA LYS A 16 -0.98 42.07 -8.07
C LYS A 16 -1.25 41.05 -6.96
N VAL A 17 -0.87 39.78 -7.16
CA VAL A 17 -1.07 38.73 -6.14
C VAL A 17 0.03 38.76 -5.09
N LEU A 18 1.24 39.20 -5.45
CA LEU A 18 2.37 39.27 -4.52
C LEU A 18 2.33 40.48 -3.56
N SER A 19 1.51 41.50 -3.83
CA SER A 19 1.38 42.67 -2.95
C SER A 19 0.40 42.49 -1.78
N SER A 20 -0.31 41.35 -1.66
CA SER A 20 -1.31 41.14 -0.60
C SER A 20 -0.81 40.33 0.61
N VAL A 21 0.47 39.95 0.67
CA VAL A 21 1.02 39.05 1.72
C VAL A 21 2.10 39.72 2.58
N SER A 22 2.29 41.04 2.45
CA SER A 22 3.29 41.79 3.22
C SER A 22 2.64 42.92 4.00
N GLY A 23 2.28 42.67 5.26
CA GLY A 23 2.03 43.74 6.22
C GLY A 23 1.13 43.36 7.39
N LYS A 24 1.74 43.04 8.52
CA LYS A 24 1.42 43.59 9.86
C LYS A 24 2.32 42.96 10.93
N SER A 25 3.30 43.74 11.36
CA SER A 25 4.06 43.57 12.59
C SER A 25 3.49 44.55 13.61
N SER A 26 3.13 44.08 14.81
CA SER A 26 2.82 44.93 15.95
C SER A 26 3.31 44.28 17.24
N SER A 27 3.98 45.10 18.04
CA SER A 27 4.80 44.86 19.22
C SER A 27 4.12 44.12 20.39
N LEU A 28 4.84 43.21 21.02
CA LEU A 28 4.55 42.67 22.35
C LEU A 28 5.29 43.49 23.42
N THR A 29 4.53 44.06 24.34
CA THR A 29 5.04 44.62 25.60
C THR A 29 4.88 43.58 26.71
N CYS A 30 5.96 43.38 27.45
CA CYS A 30 6.11 42.50 28.60
C CYS A 30 5.35 43.03 29.84
N CYS A 31 4.74 42.14 30.65
CA CYS A 31 4.46 42.35 32.07
C CYS A 31 4.24 41.01 32.82
N ASN A 32 5.26 40.66 33.62
CA ASN A 32 5.36 39.92 34.89
C ASN A 32 4.29 38.91 35.37
N LEU A 33 4.81 37.68 35.51
CA LEU A 33 4.75 36.72 36.62
C LEU A 33 4.03 37.13 37.92
N SER A 34 3.14 36.26 38.41
CA SER A 34 2.92 35.98 39.84
C SER A 34 2.26 34.61 40.02
N ALA A 35 2.89 33.78 40.85
CA ALA A 35 2.43 32.45 41.25
C ALA A 35 1.42 32.54 42.40
N ALA A 36 0.39 31.70 42.40
CA ALA A 36 -0.28 31.27 43.62
C ALA A 36 -1.05 29.96 43.40
N THR A 37 -0.56 28.94 44.10
CA THR A 37 -1.24 27.72 44.51
C THR A 37 -2.70 27.92 44.91
N ASN A 38 -3.60 27.01 44.55
CA ASN A 38 -4.63 26.65 45.52
C ASN A 38 -5.20 25.23 45.39
N THR A 39 -5.46 24.69 46.57
CA THR A 39 -6.02 23.40 46.94
C THR A 39 -7.49 23.28 46.56
N ASN A 40 -7.91 22.06 46.22
CA ASN A 40 -9.30 21.68 45.97
C ASN A 40 -10.16 21.77 47.23
N THR A 41 -11.31 22.45 47.14
CA THR A 41 -12.48 22.13 47.96
C THR A 41 -13.79 22.42 47.23
N THR A 42 -14.66 21.41 47.25
CA THR A 42 -16.01 21.26 46.70
C THR A 42 -17.06 22.17 47.34
N THR A 43 -18.04 22.68 46.58
CA THR A 43 -19.48 22.33 46.70
C THR A 43 -20.39 23.10 45.72
N SER A 44 -21.49 22.45 45.37
CA SER A 44 -22.57 22.75 44.42
C SER A 44 -23.52 23.89 44.82
N THR A 45 -24.11 24.60 43.85
CA THR A 45 -25.56 24.74 43.56
C THR A 45 -25.86 26.03 42.76
N GLY A 46 -26.87 25.98 41.87
CA GLY A 46 -27.62 27.17 41.43
C GLY A 46 -27.65 27.45 39.93
N ASN A 47 -28.81 27.23 39.31
CA ASN A 47 -29.17 27.63 37.95
C ASN A 47 -29.08 29.16 37.73
N ASN A 48 -28.74 29.59 36.50
CA ASN A 48 -29.42 30.71 35.83
C ASN A 48 -29.07 30.82 34.33
N HIS A 49 -30.07 31.24 33.55
CA HIS A 49 -30.05 31.61 32.13
C HIS A 49 -28.92 32.60 31.78
N GLN A 50 -28.14 32.34 30.71
CA GLN A 50 -27.73 33.38 29.74
C GLN A 50 -27.04 32.76 28.50
N LEU A 51 -27.25 33.42 27.37
CA LEU A 51 -26.74 33.20 26.00
C LEU A 51 -25.29 32.69 25.91
N SER A 52 -25.07 31.72 25.02
CA SER A 52 -23.79 31.07 24.76
C SER A 52 -22.73 32.01 24.18
N PRO A 53 -21.58 32.22 24.83
CA PRO A 53 -20.38 32.62 24.13
C PRO A 53 -19.67 31.35 23.64
N PHE A 54 -19.44 31.35 22.33
CA PHE A 54 -18.43 30.61 21.58
C PHE A 54 -17.38 29.92 22.47
N ARG A 55 -17.58 28.62 22.74
CA ARG A 55 -16.63 27.79 23.50
C ARG A 55 -15.40 27.59 22.63
N SER A 56 -14.33 28.32 22.93
CA SER A 56 -12.98 28.03 22.45
C SER A 56 -12.66 26.58 22.80
N GLN A 57 -12.67 25.74 21.77
CA GLN A 57 -12.28 24.35 21.83
C GLN A 57 -10.79 24.33 22.19
N GLU A 58 -10.48 24.19 23.48
CA GLU A 58 -9.15 23.76 23.87
C GLU A 58 -8.96 22.36 23.29
N ARG A 59 -8.13 22.28 22.25
CA ARG A 59 -7.64 21.02 21.71
C ARG A 59 -6.70 20.39 22.73
N PHE A 60 -7.28 19.80 23.76
CA PHE A 60 -6.62 18.72 24.49
C PHE A 60 -6.39 17.61 23.47
N PHE A 61 -5.12 17.39 23.11
CA PHE A 61 -4.69 16.17 22.44
C PHE A 61 -4.91 15.00 23.40
N HIS A 62 -6.14 14.50 23.46
CA HIS A 62 -6.42 13.17 23.97
C HIS A 62 -5.97 12.17 22.89
N ALA A 63 -4.68 11.83 22.92
CA ALA A 63 -4.21 10.56 22.36
C ALA A 63 -4.62 9.44 23.33
N SER A 64 -5.92 9.25 23.53
CA SER A 64 -6.45 8.05 24.16
C SER A 64 -6.80 7.07 23.06
N THR A 65 -5.78 6.45 22.48
CA THR A 65 -6.00 5.18 21.78
C THR A 65 -6.40 4.19 22.86
N SER A 66 -7.69 3.91 22.93
CA SER A 66 -8.25 2.80 23.70
C SER A 66 -7.62 1.51 23.20
N THR A 67 -6.51 1.07 23.81
CA THR A 67 -6.00 -0.30 23.67
C THR A 67 -6.86 -1.21 24.54
N ASN A 68 -8.07 -1.48 24.09
CA ASN A 68 -8.92 -2.51 24.68
C ASN A 68 -8.56 -3.86 24.04
N GLY A 69 -7.99 -4.75 24.86
CA GLY A 69 -7.81 -6.17 24.56
C GLY A 69 -6.54 -6.50 23.78
N SER A 70 -5.61 -7.18 24.44
CA SER A 70 -4.54 -7.96 23.81
C SER A 70 -5.16 -9.09 22.98
N SER A 71 -5.68 -8.77 21.80
CA SER A 71 -5.83 -9.74 20.73
C SER A 71 -4.44 -10.01 20.16
N ASN A 72 -4.12 -11.28 19.94
CA ASN A 72 -2.95 -11.68 19.16
C ASN A 72 -3.20 -11.26 17.70
N ILE A 73 -3.03 -9.98 17.40
CA ILE A 73 -3.17 -9.44 16.05
C ILE A 73 -2.00 -9.99 15.23
N TYR A 74 -2.34 -10.76 14.19
CA TYR A 74 -1.36 -11.21 13.22
C TYR A 74 -1.15 -10.09 12.20
N HIS A 75 0.10 -9.64 12.08
CA HIS A 75 0.50 -8.74 11.02
C HIS A 75 1.10 -9.56 9.88
N GLY A 76 0.49 -9.38 8.70
CA GLY A 76 0.94 -10.03 7.47
C GLY A 76 2.07 -9.26 6.79
N THR A 77 2.69 -9.95 5.86
CA THR A 77 3.66 -9.44 4.89
C THR A 77 3.07 -8.28 4.08
N THR A 78 3.93 -7.40 3.60
CA THR A 78 3.69 -6.36 2.62
C THR A 78 3.96 -6.90 1.24
N ILE A 79 3.01 -6.71 0.33
CA ILE A 79 3.13 -7.08 -1.09
C ILE A 79 2.82 -5.85 -1.93
N LEU A 80 3.66 -5.61 -2.93
CA LEU A 80 3.57 -4.50 -3.87
C LEU A 80 3.60 -5.07 -5.28
N CYS A 81 2.67 -4.64 -6.12
CA CYS A 81 2.65 -4.89 -7.55
C CYS A 81 2.82 -3.57 -8.28
N VAL A 82 3.81 -3.53 -9.18
CA VAL A 82 4.12 -2.36 -10.01
C VAL A 82 4.04 -2.77 -11.48
N ARG A 83 3.25 -2.02 -12.24
CA ARG A 83 3.18 -2.09 -13.69
C ARG A 83 3.78 -0.81 -14.28
N LYS A 84 4.87 -0.94 -15.01
CA LYS A 84 5.54 0.18 -15.67
C LYS A 84 6.10 -0.26 -17.02
N ASN A 85 5.89 0.56 -18.06
CA ASN A 85 6.39 0.31 -19.42
C ASN A 85 6.02 -1.08 -19.98
N GLY A 86 4.79 -1.55 -19.72
CA GLY A 86 4.32 -2.86 -20.16
C GLY A 86 4.88 -4.05 -19.38
N LYS A 87 5.78 -3.83 -18.41
CA LYS A 87 6.32 -4.86 -17.52
C LYS A 87 5.64 -4.84 -16.17
N VAL A 88 5.55 -6.00 -15.54
CA VAL A 88 4.94 -6.20 -14.23
C VAL A 88 5.94 -6.86 -13.30
N CYS A 89 6.17 -6.25 -12.14
CA CYS A 89 6.89 -6.85 -11.03
C CYS A 89 5.95 -6.90 -9.82
N MET A 90 5.87 -8.07 -9.18
CA MET A 90 5.28 -8.22 -7.86
C MET A 90 6.38 -8.55 -6.87
N MET A 91 6.49 -7.76 -5.81
CA MET A 91 7.49 -7.91 -4.77
C MET A 91 6.80 -8.03 -3.41
N GLY A 92 7.30 -8.92 -2.57
CA GLY A 92 6.77 -9.13 -1.23
C GLY A 92 7.90 -9.33 -0.24
N ASP A 93 7.69 -8.88 1.00
CA ASP A 93 8.58 -9.21 2.10
C ASP A 93 8.21 -10.57 2.74
N GLY A 94 9.03 -11.03 3.68
CA GLY A 94 8.85 -12.31 4.34
C GLY A 94 8.38 -12.25 5.79
N MET A 95 8.16 -11.07 6.36
CA MET A 95 7.89 -10.93 7.78
C MET A 95 6.45 -11.31 8.16
N VAL A 96 6.33 -12.23 9.12
CA VAL A 96 5.07 -12.55 9.80
C VAL A 96 5.26 -12.33 11.28
N SER A 97 4.42 -11.47 11.85
CA SER A 97 4.49 -11.09 13.27
C SER A 97 3.17 -11.35 13.97
N MET A 98 3.25 -11.70 15.25
CA MET A 98 2.09 -11.76 16.15
C MET A 98 2.32 -10.78 17.29
N GLY A 99 1.52 -9.72 17.30
CA GLY A 99 1.80 -8.55 18.13
C GLY A 99 3.20 -8.02 17.85
N ASN A 100 4.04 -7.96 18.87
CA ASN A 100 5.40 -7.41 18.76
C ASN A 100 6.47 -8.48 18.46
N MET A 101 6.09 -9.75 18.32
CA MET A 101 7.03 -10.85 18.12
C MET A 101 7.04 -11.30 16.66
N THR A 102 8.24 -11.36 16.07
CA THR A 102 8.44 -11.98 14.76
C THR A 102 8.33 -13.49 14.88
N ILE A 103 7.38 -14.10 14.16
CA ILE A 103 7.21 -15.55 14.11
C ILE A 103 8.05 -16.15 13.00
N LYS A 104 8.00 -15.55 11.81
CA LYS A 104 8.71 -16.04 10.62
C LYS A 104 9.26 -14.86 9.82
N PRO A 105 10.56 -14.83 9.50
CA PRO A 105 11.16 -13.73 8.74
C PRO A 105 11.15 -13.93 7.21
N ASN A 106 10.81 -15.13 6.73
CA ASN A 106 10.95 -15.54 5.33
C ASN A 106 9.70 -16.28 4.79
N ALA A 107 8.50 -15.77 5.06
CA ALA A 107 7.30 -16.25 4.40
C ALA A 107 7.31 -15.89 2.90
N VAL A 108 6.78 -16.77 2.06
CA VAL A 108 6.56 -16.50 0.64
C VAL A 108 5.06 -16.48 0.42
N LYS A 109 4.51 -15.32 0.04
CA LYS A 109 3.08 -15.14 -0.20
C LYS A 109 2.76 -14.63 -1.60
N ILE A 110 3.71 -14.81 -2.51
CA ILE A 110 3.55 -14.59 -3.94
C ILE A 110 3.70 -15.93 -4.63
N GLN A 111 2.79 -16.24 -5.55
CA GLN A 111 2.77 -17.49 -6.30
C GLN A 111 2.41 -17.22 -7.76
N ARG A 112 3.00 -17.99 -8.67
CA ARG A 112 2.62 -18.03 -10.08
C ARG A 112 1.54 -19.08 -10.28
N LEU A 113 0.48 -18.70 -10.98
CA LEU A 113 -0.58 -19.60 -11.43
C LEU A 113 -0.44 -19.83 -12.94
N PHE A 114 -0.54 -21.10 -13.33
CA PHE A 114 -0.49 -21.53 -14.72
C PHE A 114 -1.83 -22.19 -15.06
N PRO A 115 -2.69 -21.55 -15.87
CA PRO A 115 -3.96 -22.14 -16.28
C PRO A 115 -3.74 -23.46 -17.04
N LYS A 116 -4.61 -24.45 -16.80
CA LYS A 116 -4.52 -25.77 -17.44
C LYS A 116 -4.74 -25.65 -18.95
N GLY A 117 -3.89 -26.33 -19.72
CA GLY A 117 -3.93 -26.30 -21.20
C GLY A 117 -2.87 -25.42 -21.85
N THR A 118 -2.02 -24.75 -21.07
CA THR A 118 -0.96 -23.84 -21.54
C THR A 118 0.43 -24.48 -21.55
N ALA A 119 0.48 -25.82 -21.67
CA ALA A 119 1.72 -26.53 -21.89
C ALA A 119 2.24 -26.24 -23.31
N ALA A 120 3.06 -25.19 -23.42
CA ALA A 120 4.17 -25.06 -24.37
C ALA A 120 3.93 -25.41 -25.86
N THR A 121 2.72 -25.24 -26.40
CA THR A 121 2.52 -25.25 -27.86
C THR A 121 2.66 -23.82 -28.39
N GLU A 122 3.93 -23.46 -28.57
CA GLU A 122 4.66 -22.36 -29.25
C GLU A 122 3.96 -21.11 -29.86
N GLU A 123 2.64 -20.97 -29.91
CA GLU A 123 1.99 -19.79 -30.52
C GLU A 123 0.95 -19.08 -29.63
N ASN A 124 0.35 -19.77 -28.65
CA ASN A 124 -0.66 -19.19 -27.73
C ASN A 124 -0.45 -19.64 -26.28
N ALA A 125 0.80 -19.72 -25.82
CA ALA A 125 1.09 -19.99 -24.42
C ALA A 125 0.64 -18.79 -23.57
N GLN A 126 -0.49 -18.94 -22.86
CA GLN A 126 -0.93 -17.95 -21.90
C GLN A 126 0.15 -17.82 -20.81
N LYS A 127 0.70 -16.62 -20.66
CA LYS A 127 1.74 -16.35 -19.66
C LYS A 127 1.21 -16.59 -18.25
N ALA A 128 2.15 -16.89 -17.34
CA ALA A 128 1.84 -17.09 -15.93
C ALA A 128 1.16 -15.86 -15.33
N THR A 129 0.07 -16.07 -14.59
CA THR A 129 -0.56 -15.03 -13.76
C THR A 129 0.17 -14.98 -12.41
N ILE A 130 0.54 -13.80 -11.94
CA ILE A 130 1.19 -13.64 -10.63
C ILE A 130 0.13 -13.23 -9.61
N VAL A 131 0.13 -13.90 -8.46
CA VAL A 131 -0.81 -13.65 -7.38
C VAL A 131 -0.07 -13.42 -6.07
N GLY A 132 -0.43 -12.35 -5.37
CA GLY A 132 0.02 -12.01 -4.03
C GLY A 132 -1.13 -12.03 -3.05
N PHE A 133 -0.89 -12.50 -1.84
CA PHE A 133 -1.93 -12.62 -0.81
C PHE A 133 -1.49 -12.06 0.55
N ALA A 134 -2.34 -11.22 1.14
CA ALA A 134 -2.18 -10.74 2.51
C ALA A 134 -3.25 -11.38 3.41
N GLY A 135 -2.82 -12.33 4.25
CA GLY A 135 -3.68 -13.02 5.22
C GLY A 135 -3.06 -14.30 5.76
N ALA A 136 -3.88 -15.20 6.30
CA ALA A 136 -3.44 -16.51 6.79
C ALA A 136 -3.21 -17.51 5.64
N THR A 137 -2.18 -18.34 5.76
CA THR A 137 -1.72 -19.23 4.69
C THR A 137 -2.80 -20.23 4.22
N ALA A 138 -3.63 -20.75 5.12
CA ALA A 138 -4.70 -21.68 4.77
C ALA A 138 -5.77 -21.05 3.85
N ASP A 139 -6.11 -19.79 4.12
CA ASP A 139 -7.04 -19.02 3.30
C ASP A 139 -6.46 -18.73 1.93
N ALA A 140 -5.15 -18.45 1.87
CA ALA A 140 -4.41 -18.23 0.64
C ALA A 140 -4.57 -19.41 -0.32
N PHE A 141 -4.26 -20.63 0.14
CA PHE A 141 -4.36 -21.84 -0.70
C PHE A 141 -5.78 -22.06 -1.22
N THR A 142 -6.79 -21.88 -0.36
CA THR A 142 -8.19 -22.02 -0.75
C THR A 142 -8.58 -21.02 -1.85
N LEU A 143 -8.15 -19.76 -1.73
CA LEU A 143 -8.47 -18.71 -2.69
C LEU A 143 -7.70 -18.89 -4.00
N LEU A 144 -6.45 -19.35 -3.94
CA LEU A 144 -5.62 -19.64 -5.11
C LEU A 144 -6.18 -20.81 -5.93
N GLU A 145 -6.56 -21.91 -5.29
CA GLU A 145 -7.20 -23.06 -5.97
C GLU A 145 -8.51 -22.65 -6.66
N ARG A 146 -9.33 -21.82 -6.00
CA ARG A 146 -10.57 -21.30 -6.60
C ARG A 146 -10.28 -20.34 -7.76
N LEU A 147 -9.26 -19.49 -7.64
CA LEU A 147 -8.84 -18.58 -8.71
C LEU A 147 -8.33 -19.36 -9.93
N GLU A 148 -7.51 -20.39 -9.72
CA GLU A 148 -7.02 -21.26 -10.78
C GLU A 148 -8.18 -21.91 -11.54
N GLY A 149 -9.17 -22.47 -10.83
CA GLY A 149 -10.38 -23.01 -11.46
C GLY A 149 -11.17 -21.97 -12.28
N LYS A 150 -11.18 -20.69 -11.86
CA LYS A 150 -11.83 -19.60 -12.61
C LYS A 150 -11.01 -19.10 -13.79
N LEU A 151 -9.69 -19.24 -13.75
CA LEU A 151 -8.82 -18.98 -14.90
C LEU A 151 -8.97 -20.08 -15.95
N ASP A 152 -9.13 -21.34 -15.53
CA ASP A 152 -9.43 -22.47 -16.42
C ASP A 152 -10.81 -22.35 -17.10
N GLU A 153 -11.82 -21.88 -16.35
CA GLU A 153 -13.19 -21.68 -16.88
C GLU A 153 -13.27 -20.52 -17.89
N TYR A 154 -12.45 -19.48 -17.70
CA TYR A 154 -12.46 -18.25 -18.51
C TYR A 154 -11.04 -17.88 -18.99
N PRO A 155 -10.45 -18.65 -19.93
CA PRO A 155 -9.09 -18.41 -20.40
C PRO A 155 -8.98 -17.03 -21.06
N GLY A 156 -7.86 -16.34 -20.79
CA GLY A 156 -7.58 -14.99 -21.30
C GLY A 156 -8.46 -13.85 -20.75
N GLN A 157 -9.38 -14.12 -19.81
CA GLN A 157 -10.32 -13.12 -19.28
C GLN A 157 -10.11 -12.89 -17.78
N LEU A 158 -8.96 -12.32 -17.40
CA LEU A 158 -8.59 -12.13 -15.99
C LEU A 158 -9.67 -11.38 -15.20
N SER A 159 -10.16 -10.25 -15.71
CA SER A 159 -11.20 -9.46 -15.03
C SER A 159 -12.46 -10.28 -14.75
N ARG A 160 -12.85 -11.16 -15.67
CA ARG A 160 -14.03 -12.03 -15.48
C ARG A 160 -13.77 -13.07 -14.42
N SER A 161 -12.62 -13.75 -14.47
CA SER A 161 -12.22 -14.75 -13.46
C SER A 161 -12.18 -14.13 -12.05
N CYS A 162 -11.61 -12.93 -11.91
CA CYS A 162 -11.57 -12.20 -10.64
C CYS A 162 -12.96 -11.82 -10.11
N VAL A 163 -13.87 -11.36 -11.00
CA VAL A 163 -15.24 -11.04 -10.61
C VAL A 163 -16.02 -12.28 -10.17
N GLU A 164 -15.87 -13.40 -10.87
CA GLU A 164 -16.52 -14.66 -10.48
C GLU A 164 -15.95 -15.23 -9.17
N LEU A 165 -14.64 -15.08 -8.92
CA LEU A 165 -14.04 -15.38 -7.63
C LEU A 165 -14.63 -14.49 -6.53
N ALA A 166 -14.72 -13.18 -6.75
CA ALA A 166 -15.24 -12.22 -5.76
C ALA A 166 -16.70 -12.52 -5.40
N LYS A 167 -17.54 -12.87 -6.39
CA LYS A 167 -18.91 -13.35 -6.16
C LYS A 167 -18.92 -14.60 -5.28
N GLY A 168 -18.13 -15.61 -5.63
CA GLY A 168 -18.00 -16.85 -4.87
C GLY A 168 -17.56 -16.60 -3.43
N TRP A 169 -16.54 -15.77 -3.25
CA TRP A 169 -16.00 -15.37 -1.94
C TRP A 169 -17.09 -14.72 -1.07
N ARG A 170 -17.84 -13.76 -1.60
CA ARG A 170 -18.90 -13.05 -0.87
C ARG A 170 -20.06 -13.95 -0.46
N THR A 171 -20.38 -14.96 -1.28
CA THR A 171 -21.46 -15.92 -0.98
C THR A 171 -21.04 -17.03 0.00
N ASP A 172 -19.74 -17.32 0.09
CA ASP A 172 -19.22 -18.39 0.93
C ASP A 172 -19.31 -18.02 2.43
N LYS A 173 -19.91 -18.91 3.22
CA LYS A 173 -20.13 -18.71 4.66
C LYS A 173 -18.83 -18.53 5.43
N TYR A 174 -17.76 -19.21 5.01
CA TYR A 174 -16.46 -19.21 5.68
C TYR A 174 -15.59 -18.08 5.17
N LEU A 175 -15.48 -17.90 3.85
CA LEU A 175 -14.54 -16.94 3.28
C LEU A 175 -14.94 -15.47 3.50
N ARG A 176 -16.24 -15.15 3.61
CA ARG A 176 -16.70 -13.75 3.80
C ARG A 176 -16.25 -13.08 5.11
N ARG A 177 -15.70 -13.84 6.05
CA ARG A 177 -15.19 -13.32 7.35
C ARG A 177 -13.68 -13.07 7.32
N LEU A 178 -13.04 -13.37 6.20
CA LEU A 178 -11.61 -13.19 6.05
C LEU A 178 -11.29 -11.72 5.84
N GLU A 179 -10.33 -11.22 6.61
CA GLU A 179 -9.77 -9.87 6.46
C GLU A 179 -8.69 -9.81 5.36
N ALA A 180 -8.71 -10.78 4.44
CA ALA A 180 -7.66 -10.95 3.47
C ALA A 180 -7.92 -10.17 2.16
N SER A 181 -6.82 -9.79 1.50
CA SER A 181 -6.83 -9.18 0.16
C SER A 181 -5.88 -9.94 -0.76
N LEU A 182 -6.23 -10.00 -2.04
CA LEU A 182 -5.42 -10.59 -3.11
C LEU A 182 -5.04 -9.52 -4.13
N ILE A 183 -3.80 -9.55 -4.59
CA ILE A 183 -3.39 -8.88 -5.82
C ILE A 183 -3.20 -9.95 -6.89
N VAL A 184 -3.80 -9.74 -8.06
CA VAL A 184 -3.68 -10.64 -9.21
C VAL A 184 -3.23 -9.80 -10.40
N ALA A 185 -2.18 -10.23 -11.11
CA ALA A 185 -1.68 -9.53 -12.27
C ALA A 185 -1.33 -10.48 -13.41
N ASP A 186 -1.78 -10.13 -14.63
CA ASP A 186 -1.35 -10.75 -15.89
C ASP A 186 -0.58 -9.71 -16.74
N GLU A 187 -0.30 -10.00 -18.01
CA GLU A 187 0.40 -9.05 -18.88
C GLU A 187 -0.42 -7.79 -19.19
N SER A 188 -1.74 -7.83 -19.05
CA SER A 188 -2.67 -6.78 -19.46
C SER A 188 -3.12 -5.88 -18.31
N LYS A 189 -3.42 -6.47 -17.15
CA LYS A 189 -4.15 -5.87 -16.03
C LYS A 189 -3.60 -6.31 -14.68
N SER A 190 -3.76 -5.43 -13.70
CA SER A 190 -3.45 -5.70 -12.30
C SER A 190 -4.69 -5.37 -11.48
N LEU A 191 -5.17 -6.32 -10.68
CA LEU A 191 -6.43 -6.24 -9.96
C LEU A 191 -6.23 -6.56 -8.49
N GLU A 192 -6.89 -5.82 -7.62
CA GLU A 192 -7.05 -6.16 -6.21
C GLU A 192 -8.43 -6.79 -5.99
N ILE A 193 -8.49 -7.86 -5.21
CA ILE A 193 -9.73 -8.55 -4.83
C ILE A 193 -9.82 -8.59 -3.32
N THR A 194 -10.92 -8.09 -2.77
CA THR A 194 -11.14 -8.04 -1.31
C THR A 194 -12.19 -9.07 -0.87
N GLY A 195 -12.14 -9.47 0.40
CA GLY A 195 -13.16 -10.33 1.01
C GLY A 195 -14.57 -9.73 1.05
N ASN A 196 -14.71 -8.42 0.81
CA ASN A 196 -16.01 -7.77 0.64
C ASN A 196 -16.66 -8.07 -0.73
N GLY A 197 -15.90 -8.66 -1.65
CA GLY A 197 -16.34 -8.93 -3.02
C GLY A 197 -16.08 -7.77 -3.98
N ASP A 198 -15.17 -6.85 -3.63
CA ASP A 198 -14.74 -5.78 -4.52
C ASP A 198 -13.63 -6.27 -5.44
N VAL A 199 -13.64 -5.81 -6.70
CA VAL A 199 -12.57 -6.02 -7.67
C VAL A 199 -12.14 -4.66 -8.18
N LEU A 200 -10.91 -4.26 -7.86
CA LEU A 200 -10.41 -2.90 -8.07
C LEU A 200 -9.20 -2.92 -9.02
N GLU A 201 -9.25 -2.11 -10.06
CA GLU A 201 -8.12 -1.85 -10.96
C GLU A 201 -7.57 -0.46 -10.64
N MET A 202 -6.27 -0.33 -10.36
CA MET A 202 -5.66 0.98 -10.10
C MET A 202 -5.11 1.59 -11.40
N THR A 203 -5.44 2.86 -11.61
CA THR A 203 -5.13 3.59 -12.86
C THR A 203 -3.66 3.97 -13.01
N ASP A 204 -2.93 4.04 -11.90
CA ASP A 204 -1.50 4.36 -11.84
C ASP A 204 -0.60 3.12 -11.99
N GLY A 205 -1.17 1.93 -12.11
CA GLY A 205 -0.43 0.68 -12.25
C GLY A 205 0.27 0.22 -10.98
N VAL A 206 -0.07 0.77 -9.81
CA VAL A 206 0.55 0.38 -8.53
C VAL A 206 -0.52 -0.13 -7.57
N ILE A 207 -0.35 -1.35 -7.06
CA ILE A 207 -1.25 -1.96 -6.09
C ILE A 207 -0.42 -2.49 -4.94
N SER A 208 -0.87 -2.29 -3.70
CA SER A 208 -0.16 -2.83 -2.53
C SER A 208 -1.14 -3.31 -1.47
N ILE A 209 -0.80 -4.41 -0.80
CA ILE A 209 -1.57 -4.98 0.30
C ILE A 209 -0.65 -5.33 1.48
N GLY A 210 -1.23 -5.50 2.67
CA GLY A 210 -0.49 -5.88 3.87
C GLY A 210 -0.12 -4.73 4.79
N SER A 211 0.70 -5.01 5.79
CA SER A 211 0.95 -4.13 6.95
C SER A 211 1.68 -2.82 6.58
N GLY A 212 2.68 -2.89 5.70
CA GLY A 212 3.45 -1.75 5.19
C GLY A 212 2.92 -1.14 3.90
N SER A 213 1.71 -1.53 3.46
CA SER A 213 1.16 -1.14 2.17
C SER A 213 1.09 0.39 1.94
N PRO A 214 0.69 1.26 2.91
CA PRO A 214 0.60 2.69 2.63
C PRO A 214 1.96 3.33 2.31
N PHE A 215 3.03 2.84 2.92
CA PHE A 215 4.39 3.32 2.69
C PHE A 215 4.91 2.86 1.32
N ALA A 216 4.73 1.56 1.01
CA ALA A 216 5.11 0.99 -0.28
C ALA A 216 4.36 1.67 -1.43
N LEU A 217 3.04 1.89 -1.28
CA LEU A 217 2.21 2.55 -2.28
C LEU A 217 2.65 3.99 -2.55
N ALA A 218 2.86 4.77 -1.50
CA ALA A 218 3.27 6.17 -1.62
C ALA A 218 4.65 6.29 -2.28
N ALA A 219 5.61 5.45 -1.86
CA ALA A 219 6.95 5.44 -2.42
C ALA A 219 6.95 5.00 -3.89
N ALA A 220 6.25 3.91 -4.22
CA ALA A 220 6.15 3.43 -5.59
C ALA A 220 5.51 4.47 -6.51
N ARG A 221 4.40 5.10 -6.09
CA ARG A 221 3.75 6.18 -6.85
C ARG A 221 4.67 7.36 -7.12
N ALA A 222 5.48 7.77 -6.14
CA ALA A 222 6.46 8.84 -6.35
C ALA A 222 7.52 8.43 -7.41
N LEU A 223 8.00 7.19 -7.33
CA LEU A 223 9.02 6.63 -8.23
C LEU A 223 8.49 6.29 -9.64
N MET A 224 7.18 6.17 -9.83
CA MET A 224 6.58 5.97 -11.16
C MET A 224 6.91 7.11 -12.12
N SER A 225 7.06 8.33 -11.60
CA SER A 225 7.38 9.54 -12.39
C SER A 225 8.86 9.65 -12.78
N VAL A 226 9.73 8.81 -12.22
CA VAL A 226 11.17 8.85 -12.47
C VAL A 226 11.48 8.02 -13.72
N ASP A 227 12.03 8.69 -14.73
CA ASP A 227 12.53 8.05 -15.94
C ASP A 227 13.69 7.07 -15.62
N ASP A 228 13.99 6.13 -16.52
CA ASP A 228 15.04 5.11 -16.39
C ASP A 228 14.87 4.03 -15.29
N LEU A 229 13.85 4.10 -14.44
CA LEU A 229 13.55 3.01 -13.50
C LEU A 229 12.66 1.95 -14.12
N SER A 230 13.09 0.69 -14.07
CA SER A 230 12.26 -0.47 -14.42
C SER A 230 11.17 -0.73 -13.38
N ALA A 231 10.20 -1.60 -13.69
CA ALA A 231 9.17 -2.00 -12.73
C ALA A 231 9.77 -2.68 -11.48
N ASP A 232 10.83 -3.47 -11.66
CA ASP A 232 11.55 -4.11 -10.55
C ASP A 232 12.31 -3.09 -9.70
N ASP A 233 13.00 -2.13 -10.32
CA ASP A 233 13.70 -1.06 -9.59
C ASP A 233 12.75 -0.22 -8.74
N VAL A 234 11.59 0.13 -9.30
CA VAL A 234 10.54 0.85 -8.56
C VAL A 234 10.05 0.02 -7.39
N ALA A 235 9.76 -1.27 -7.60
CA ALA A 235 9.30 -2.16 -6.55
C ALA A 235 10.36 -2.31 -5.43
N ARG A 236 11.62 -2.54 -5.80
CA ARG A 236 12.76 -2.69 -4.87
C ARG A 236 12.91 -1.46 -3.98
N ARG A 237 12.99 -0.26 -4.58
CA ARG A 237 13.19 0.99 -3.84
C ARG A 237 11.99 1.34 -2.97
N ALA A 238 10.76 1.10 -3.46
CA ALA A 238 9.55 1.34 -2.68
C ALA A 238 9.43 0.40 -1.48
N MET A 239 9.76 -0.88 -1.65
CA MET A 239 9.76 -1.86 -0.56
C MET A 239 10.87 -1.57 0.47
N ASP A 240 12.04 -1.09 0.04
CA ASP A 240 13.11 -0.69 0.95
C ASP A 240 12.65 0.46 1.87
N ILE A 241 12.02 1.50 1.29
CA ILE A 241 11.39 2.59 2.06
C ILE A 241 10.31 2.05 3.02
N ALA A 242 9.47 1.13 2.55
CA ALA A 242 8.44 0.52 3.39
C ALA A 242 9.04 -0.24 4.59
N SER A 243 10.17 -0.93 4.40
CA SER A 243 10.87 -1.64 5.47
C SER A 243 11.53 -0.72 6.50
N ASP A 244 11.96 0.47 6.09
CA ASP A 244 12.51 1.47 7.00
C ASP A 244 11.41 2.17 7.83
N MET A 245 10.18 2.23 7.31
CA MET A 245 9.06 2.91 7.96
C MET A 245 8.15 1.96 8.78
N CYS A 246 7.96 0.72 8.33
CA CYS A 246 7.01 -0.21 8.93
C CYS A 246 7.72 -1.28 9.77
N VAL A 247 7.42 -1.31 11.07
CA VAL A 247 7.96 -2.32 12.01
C VAL A 247 7.58 -3.77 11.68
N TYR A 248 6.60 -3.98 10.79
CA TYR A 248 6.12 -5.30 10.36
C TYR A 248 6.58 -5.69 8.95
N THR A 249 7.48 -4.92 8.34
CA THR A 249 8.03 -5.19 7.00
C THR A 249 9.55 -5.27 7.11
N ASN A 250 10.16 -6.33 6.59
CA ASN A 250 11.61 -6.49 6.61
C ASN A 250 12.25 -6.29 5.24
N LYS A 251 13.58 -6.31 5.17
CA LYS A 251 14.37 -6.18 3.91
C LYS A 251 14.55 -7.49 3.14
N ASN A 252 13.87 -8.56 3.54
CA ASN A 252 13.94 -9.86 2.88
C ASN A 252 12.87 -9.92 1.79
N PHE A 253 13.20 -9.40 0.61
CA PHE A 253 12.28 -9.28 -0.50
C PHE A 253 12.40 -10.45 -1.47
N ILE A 254 11.25 -10.88 -2.01
CA ILE A 254 11.15 -11.81 -3.13
C ILE A 254 10.37 -11.10 -4.22
N SER A 255 10.90 -11.09 -5.45
CA SER A 255 10.21 -10.55 -6.61
C SER A 255 9.85 -11.64 -7.62
N TYR A 256 8.77 -11.39 -8.36
CA TYR A 256 8.31 -12.20 -9.47
C TYR A 256 7.94 -11.25 -10.61
N THR A 257 8.53 -11.45 -11.79
CA THR A 257 8.13 -10.71 -13.00
C THR A 257 7.46 -11.64 -14.01
N ILE A 258 6.51 -11.13 -14.81
CA ILE A 258 5.76 -11.98 -15.74
C ILE A 258 6.66 -12.57 -16.84
N ASP A 259 7.75 -11.89 -17.18
CA ASP A 259 8.64 -12.27 -18.28
C ASP A 259 9.65 -13.38 -17.90
N ASP A 260 9.84 -13.70 -16.60
CA ASP A 260 10.85 -14.69 -16.14
C ASP A 260 10.51 -16.16 -16.44
N VAL A 261 9.51 -16.47 -17.26
CA VAL A 261 9.09 -17.86 -17.57
C VAL A 261 10.05 -18.54 -18.57
N GLY A 262 11.32 -18.12 -18.60
CA GLY A 262 12.27 -18.47 -19.66
C GLY A 262 13.66 -18.96 -19.23
N ASP A 263 14.08 -18.86 -17.97
CA ASP A 263 15.41 -19.36 -17.58
C ASP A 263 15.51 -19.67 -16.09
N SER A 264 15.33 -20.94 -15.71
CA SER A 264 15.85 -21.48 -14.46
C SER A 264 17.35 -21.81 -14.61
N SER A 265 18.17 -20.84 -15.05
CA SER A 265 19.60 -21.07 -15.32
C SER A 265 20.54 -19.88 -15.04
N THR A 266 20.11 -18.86 -14.29
CA THR A 266 21.03 -17.83 -13.75
C THR A 266 20.85 -17.61 -12.26
N LEU A 267 21.04 -18.67 -11.48
CA LEU A 267 21.83 -18.56 -10.26
C LEU A 267 23.26 -18.89 -10.68
N ALA A 268 23.93 -17.92 -11.29
CA ALA A 268 25.37 -18.01 -11.47
C ALA A 268 26.00 -17.59 -10.15
N ASP A 269 26.75 -18.55 -9.60
CA ASP A 269 27.55 -18.45 -8.40
C ASP A 269 28.50 -17.24 -8.48
N ASP A 270 28.30 -16.24 -7.63
CA ASP A 270 29.32 -15.24 -7.29
C ASP A 270 29.82 -15.54 -5.86
N ASP A 271 30.44 -16.72 -5.69
CA ASP A 271 31.29 -17.04 -4.55
C ASP A 271 32.62 -17.62 -5.07
N ASP A 272 33.73 -17.09 -4.51
CA ASP A 272 35.15 -17.44 -4.66
C ASP A 272 36.02 -16.64 -5.65
N ASP A 273 36.55 -15.50 -5.17
CA ASP A 273 38.01 -15.26 -5.24
C ASP A 273 38.47 -14.22 -4.21
N LYS A 274 38.85 -14.66 -3.00
CA LYS A 274 39.93 -14.03 -2.22
C LYS A 274 40.65 -15.05 -1.34
N THR A 275 41.45 -15.90 -1.97
CA THR A 275 42.65 -16.44 -1.29
C THR A 275 43.72 -16.82 -2.31
N THR A 276 44.62 -15.89 -2.63
CA THR A 276 46.02 -16.20 -2.96
C THR A 276 46.89 -14.93 -2.99
N LYS A 277 47.45 -14.56 -1.83
CA LYS A 277 48.89 -14.37 -1.57
C LYS A 277 49.12 -13.73 -0.21
#